data_AF-A0A432W5D0-F1
#
_entry.id   AF-A0A432W5D0-F1
#
_cell.length_a   1.000
_cell.length_b   1.000
_cell.length_c   1.000
_cell.angle_alpha   90.00
_cell.angle_beta   90.00
_cell.angle_gamma   90.00
#
_symmetry.space_group_name_H-M   'P 1'
#
loop_
_entity.id
_entity.type
_entity.pdbx_description
1 polymer ?
#
loop_
_entity_poly.entity_id
_entity_poly.type
_entity_poly.pdbx_seq_one_letter_code
_entity_poly.pdbx_strand_id
1 'polypeptide(L)'
;MKKIIRPLALALLTPVIFILHSSQTTSSDYWKSLFENSPRSYAYTASYYGVGSASHYLGERYWRRDSRAQALSYYQRAVAQGDAGAAYALSQHIPAQNEQWLRAAAELGNHEASIVVASVLAEESPEKAYALIKELHPEPRQQDMQARLLLHHPELSIEYSWRDVAPRTAEWSRLRKGADLLRHSDELSCSVPVVIYATVPEANEVAFEWVARLEQHELAVMDFCFTLGSAGKIECDPTNGRADCSLAGEYQSEKYQWFITRSGIANARSNQLFMPVDASFSVLVHEMGHWFGLADEYPMSPDLAELFCSGRYRFNAKNIVVTERERISANEFARLEEELPWREHLQQSIGQAEGEYYRLGSTDGSKIGLFRAETCDKTEYQAWKPLQKRTFMQHHELDYIPGLYIELMQQSQNKAP
;
A
#
# COMPACT_ATOMS: atom_id res chain seq x y z
N MET A 1 121.94 -10.95 -22.02
CA MET A 1 121.17 -12.00 -22.73
C MET A 1 120.10 -12.51 -21.75
N LYS A 2 118.79 -12.54 -21.95
CA LYS A 2 117.84 -12.32 -23.06
C LYS A 2 116.64 -11.55 -22.47
N LYS A 3 116.10 -10.56 -23.20
CA LYS A 3 114.84 -9.86 -22.92
C LYS A 3 113.67 -10.68 -23.47
N ILE A 4 112.58 -10.79 -22.72
CA ILE A 4 111.29 -11.37 -23.13
C ILE A 4 110.40 -10.20 -23.61
N ILE A 5 109.88 -10.31 -24.84
CA ILE A 5 108.92 -9.39 -25.46
C ILE A 5 107.59 -10.13 -25.62
N ARG A 6 106.48 -9.49 -25.21
CA ARG A 6 105.09 -9.95 -25.36
C ARG A 6 104.58 -9.76 -26.80
N PRO A 7 103.60 -10.55 -27.26
CA PRO A 7 102.72 -10.16 -28.37
C PRO A 7 101.28 -9.85 -27.93
N LEU A 8 100.66 -8.99 -28.76
CA LEU A 8 99.34 -8.37 -28.69
C LEU A 8 98.17 -9.38 -28.73
N ALA A 9 97.08 -9.02 -28.04
CA ALA A 9 95.75 -9.60 -28.21
C ALA A 9 94.93 -8.78 -29.23
N LEU A 10 94.28 -9.47 -30.18
CA LEU A 10 93.32 -8.93 -31.13
C LEU A 10 91.92 -9.36 -30.65
N ALA A 11 91.09 -8.41 -30.23
CA ALA A 11 89.72 -8.68 -29.77
C ALA A 11 88.73 -8.60 -30.93
N LEU A 12 87.97 -9.68 -31.15
CA LEU A 12 86.86 -9.79 -32.08
C LEU A 12 85.59 -9.19 -31.45
N LEU A 13 84.93 -8.30 -32.20
CA LEU A 13 83.62 -7.71 -31.91
C LEU A 13 82.51 -8.77 -32.04
N THR A 14 81.77 -9.03 -30.96
CA THR A 14 80.47 -9.69 -30.97
C THR A 14 79.34 -8.66 -30.89
N PRO A 15 78.27 -8.79 -31.68
CA PRO A 15 77.15 -7.85 -31.63
C PRO A 15 76.31 -8.13 -30.38
N VAL A 16 76.11 -7.08 -29.58
CA VAL A 16 75.14 -7.07 -28.47
C VAL A 16 73.74 -7.06 -29.07
N ILE A 17 73.06 -8.20 -28.97
CA ILE A 17 71.62 -8.30 -29.22
C ILE A 17 70.93 -7.62 -28.04
N PHE A 18 70.39 -6.42 -28.27
CA PHE A 18 69.40 -5.81 -27.37
C PHE A 18 68.14 -6.67 -27.41
N ILE A 19 67.96 -7.53 -26.41
CA ILE A 19 66.67 -8.16 -26.13
C ILE A 19 65.78 -7.08 -25.51
N LEU A 20 64.98 -6.40 -26.35
CA LEU A 20 63.81 -5.66 -25.91
C LEU A 20 62.91 -6.65 -25.16
N HIS A 21 62.93 -6.58 -23.82
CA HIS A 21 61.90 -7.24 -23.02
C HIS A 21 60.56 -6.62 -23.43
N SER A 22 59.66 -7.48 -23.88
CA SER A 22 58.27 -7.15 -24.18
C SER A 22 57.69 -6.35 -23.02
N SER A 23 57.12 -5.19 -23.35
CA SER A 23 56.28 -4.41 -22.45
C SER A 23 55.17 -5.31 -21.90
N GLN A 24 55.27 -5.69 -20.63
CA GLN A 24 54.12 -6.22 -19.91
C GLN A 24 53.06 -5.11 -19.97
N THR A 25 51.99 -5.35 -20.70
CA THR A 25 50.75 -4.59 -20.57
C THR A 25 50.31 -4.74 -19.11
N THR A 26 50.64 -3.77 -18.27
CA THR A 26 50.21 -3.75 -16.87
C THR A 26 48.69 -3.77 -16.88
N SER A 27 48.09 -4.85 -16.37
CA SER A 27 46.64 -5.02 -16.36
C SER A 27 45.97 -4.00 -15.43
N SER A 28 44.67 -3.75 -15.65
CA SER A 28 43.85 -2.94 -14.75
C SER A 28 43.96 -3.41 -13.30
N ASP A 29 44.08 -4.72 -13.07
CA ASP A 29 44.21 -5.33 -11.74
C ASP A 29 45.46 -4.89 -10.97
N TYR A 30 46.60 -4.74 -11.67
CA TYR A 30 47.82 -4.24 -11.06
C TYR A 30 47.62 -2.82 -10.51
N TRP A 31 47.04 -1.95 -11.34
CA TRP A 31 46.78 -0.57 -10.95
C TRP A 31 45.69 -0.44 -9.90
N LYS A 32 44.68 -1.33 -9.93
CA LYS A 32 43.65 -1.43 -8.90
C LYS A 32 44.27 -1.73 -7.55
N SER A 33 45.16 -2.72 -7.47
CA SER A 33 45.85 -3.07 -6.22
C SER A 33 46.70 -1.92 -5.67
N LEU A 34 47.46 -1.23 -6.53
CA LEU A 34 48.23 -0.06 -6.10
C LEU A 34 47.34 1.09 -5.61
N PHE A 35 46.24 1.35 -6.32
CA PHE A 35 45.27 2.37 -5.93
C PHE A 35 44.62 2.06 -4.58
N GLU A 36 44.18 0.82 -4.35
CA GLU A 36 43.58 0.40 -3.07
C GLU A 36 44.55 0.61 -1.90
N ASN A 37 45.84 0.38 -2.10
CA ASN A 37 46.87 0.58 -1.07
C ASN A 37 47.24 2.06 -0.86
N SER A 38 47.24 2.89 -1.91
CA SER A 38 47.58 4.30 -1.81
C SER A 38 46.80 5.18 -2.78
N PRO A 39 45.51 5.49 -2.48
CA PRO A 39 44.63 6.20 -3.40
C PRO A 39 45.18 7.56 -3.83
N ARG A 40 45.77 8.31 -2.91
CA ARG A 40 46.34 9.65 -3.19
C ARG A 40 47.50 9.61 -4.17
N SER A 41 48.31 8.55 -4.11
CA SER A 41 49.54 8.43 -4.88
C SER A 41 49.26 7.93 -6.30
N TYR A 42 48.28 7.04 -6.46
CA TYR A 42 48.06 6.33 -7.72
C TYR A 42 46.76 6.69 -8.45
N ALA A 43 45.87 7.53 -7.89
CA ALA A 43 44.58 7.83 -8.51
C ALA A 43 44.65 8.26 -9.99
N TYR A 44 45.58 9.15 -10.35
CA TYR A 44 45.71 9.60 -11.75
C TYR A 44 46.15 8.49 -12.69
N THR A 45 47.18 7.73 -12.29
CA THR A 45 47.71 6.63 -13.11
C THR A 45 46.70 5.49 -13.20
N ALA A 46 46.08 5.10 -12.09
CA ALA A 46 45.04 4.08 -12.08
C ALA A 46 43.80 4.46 -12.89
N SER A 47 43.34 5.72 -12.80
CA SER A 47 42.26 6.25 -13.65
C SER A 47 42.62 6.17 -15.14
N TYR A 48 43.87 6.48 -15.50
CA TYR A 48 44.36 6.37 -16.88
C TYR A 48 44.35 4.93 -17.40
N TYR A 49 44.69 3.95 -16.56
CA TYR A 49 44.72 2.53 -16.91
C TYR A 49 43.39 1.79 -16.74
N GLY A 50 42.27 2.50 -16.58
CA GLY A 50 40.94 1.87 -16.60
C GLY A 50 40.38 1.49 -15.24
N VAL A 51 41.00 1.90 -14.12
CA VAL A 51 40.47 1.61 -12.78
C VAL A 51 39.34 2.58 -12.45
N GLY A 52 38.10 2.10 -12.58
CA GLY A 52 36.88 2.89 -12.36
C GLY A 52 36.84 3.61 -11.01
N SER A 53 37.16 2.92 -9.93
CA SER A 53 37.17 3.49 -8.57
C SER A 53 38.19 4.61 -8.38
N ALA A 54 39.30 4.59 -9.14
CA ALA A 54 40.28 5.67 -9.15
C ALA A 54 39.76 6.90 -9.90
N SER A 55 39.06 6.70 -11.02
CA SER A 55 38.36 7.77 -11.72
C SER A 55 37.25 8.38 -10.85
N HIS A 56 36.46 7.54 -10.16
CA HIS A 56 35.44 8.00 -9.21
C HIS A 56 36.07 8.83 -8.10
N TYR A 57 37.15 8.36 -7.48
CA TYR A 57 37.89 9.10 -6.45
C TYR A 57 38.35 10.49 -6.91
N LEU A 58 38.83 10.61 -8.14
CA LEU A 58 39.18 11.91 -8.71
C LEU A 58 37.94 12.78 -8.92
N GLY A 59 36.84 12.20 -9.40
CA GLY A 59 35.53 12.85 -9.51
C GLY A 59 35.11 13.51 -8.19
N GLU A 60 35.07 12.73 -7.11
CA GLU A 60 34.76 13.20 -5.75
C GLU A 60 35.67 14.33 -5.29
N ARG A 61 36.98 14.19 -5.54
CA ARG A 61 37.98 15.18 -5.14
C ARG A 61 37.76 16.51 -5.85
N TYR A 62 37.47 16.49 -7.15
CA TYR A 62 37.18 17.71 -7.92
C TYR A 62 35.82 18.29 -7.59
N TRP A 63 34.83 17.44 -7.28
CA TRP A 63 33.50 17.86 -6.84
C TRP A 63 33.57 18.69 -5.55
N ARG A 64 34.33 18.20 -4.55
CA ARG A 64 34.56 18.91 -3.28
C ARG A 64 35.34 20.22 -3.43
N ARG A 65 36.08 20.39 -4.51
CA ARG A 65 36.83 21.62 -4.86
C ARG A 65 36.03 22.57 -5.74
N ASP A 66 34.73 22.30 -5.90
CA ASP A 66 33.81 23.05 -6.76
C ASP A 66 34.23 23.10 -8.25
N SER A 67 35.10 22.18 -8.66
CA SER A 67 35.58 22.06 -10.05
C SER A 67 34.65 21.13 -10.83
N ARG A 68 33.39 21.56 -11.04
CA ARG A 68 32.29 20.72 -11.55
C ARG A 68 32.58 20.06 -12.88
N ALA A 69 33.10 20.79 -13.87
CA ALA A 69 33.40 20.23 -15.20
C ALA A 69 34.43 19.10 -15.14
N GLN A 70 35.48 19.26 -14.32
CA GLN A 70 36.49 18.22 -14.12
C GLN A 70 35.92 17.03 -13.37
N ALA A 71 35.14 17.29 -12.33
CA ALA A 71 34.47 16.24 -11.57
C ALA A 71 33.59 15.37 -12.49
N LEU A 72 32.72 16.00 -13.28
CA LEU A 72 31.83 15.31 -14.23
C LEU A 72 32.60 14.49 -15.25
N SER A 73 33.70 15.02 -15.80
CA SER A 73 34.55 14.26 -16.73
C SER A 73 35.12 12.98 -16.10
N TYR A 74 35.54 13.06 -14.84
CA TYR A 74 36.06 11.89 -14.11
C TYR A 74 34.97 10.90 -13.71
N TYR A 75 33.79 11.37 -13.31
CA TYR A 75 32.65 10.50 -13.05
C TYR A 75 32.21 9.76 -14.33
N GLN A 76 32.04 10.45 -15.45
CA GLN A 76 31.68 9.83 -16.73
C GLN A 76 32.72 8.79 -17.17
N ARG A 77 34.01 9.10 -16.97
CA ARG A 77 35.10 8.13 -17.20
C ARG A 77 34.98 6.92 -16.29
N ALA A 78 34.68 7.12 -15.00
CA ALA A 78 34.52 6.02 -14.05
C ALA A 78 33.37 5.09 -14.45
N VAL A 79 32.23 5.65 -14.90
CA VAL A 79 31.11 4.85 -15.43
C VAL A 79 31.53 4.05 -16.65
N ALA A 80 32.23 4.66 -17.61
CA ALA A 80 32.74 3.95 -18.78
C ALA A 80 33.76 2.84 -18.44
N GLN A 81 34.33 2.88 -17.22
CA GLN A 81 35.24 1.88 -16.67
C GLN A 81 34.52 0.86 -15.77
N GLY A 82 33.18 0.87 -15.74
CA GLY A 82 32.36 -0.07 -14.99
C GLY A 82 32.13 0.28 -13.51
N ASP A 83 32.40 1.53 -13.10
CA ASP A 83 32.17 1.95 -11.71
C ASP A 83 30.71 2.32 -11.45
N ALA A 84 29.99 1.44 -10.75
CA ALA A 84 28.58 1.63 -10.40
C ALA A 84 28.36 2.79 -9.41
N GLY A 85 29.33 3.05 -8.53
CA GLY A 85 29.27 4.13 -7.54
C GLY A 85 29.32 5.52 -8.20
N ALA A 86 30.11 5.67 -9.25
CA ALA A 86 30.19 6.89 -10.04
C ALA A 86 28.90 7.17 -10.81
N ALA A 87 28.24 6.14 -11.36
CA ALA A 87 26.94 6.30 -12.00
C ALA A 87 25.90 6.75 -10.98
N TYR A 88 25.89 6.16 -9.79
CA TYR A 88 25.00 6.60 -8.71
C TYR A 88 25.31 8.03 -8.26
N ALA A 89 26.59 8.42 -8.14
CA ALA A 89 26.96 9.80 -7.82
C ALA A 89 26.46 10.80 -8.88
N LEU A 90 26.56 10.46 -10.17
CA LEU A 90 26.02 11.28 -11.26
C LEU A 90 24.50 11.46 -11.16
N SER A 91 23.76 10.45 -10.71
CA SER A 91 22.30 10.59 -10.52
C SER A 91 21.95 11.63 -9.45
N GLN A 92 22.79 11.77 -8.42
CA GLN A 92 22.63 12.77 -7.37
C GLN A 92 23.12 14.16 -7.81
N HIS A 93 24.15 14.20 -8.64
CA HIS A 93 24.80 15.45 -9.07
C HIS A 93 24.12 16.12 -10.25
N ILE A 94 23.39 15.37 -11.08
CA ILE A 94 22.67 15.88 -12.26
C ILE A 94 21.20 15.45 -12.17
N PRO A 95 20.36 16.20 -11.42
CA PRO A 95 18.95 15.84 -11.24
C PRO A 95 18.18 15.67 -12.55
N ALA A 96 18.50 16.47 -13.58
CA ALA A 96 17.88 16.39 -14.91
C ALA A 96 18.16 15.07 -15.65
N GLN A 97 19.17 14.30 -15.25
CA GLN A 97 19.52 12.99 -15.81
C GLN A 97 19.46 11.88 -14.74
N ASN A 98 18.78 12.14 -13.62
CA ASN A 98 18.77 11.24 -12.47
C ASN A 98 18.36 9.81 -12.87
N GLU A 99 17.26 9.65 -13.60
CA GLU A 99 16.74 8.35 -14.01
C GLU A 99 17.74 7.59 -14.89
N GLN A 100 18.33 8.26 -15.89
CA GLN A 100 19.32 7.65 -16.79
C GLN A 100 20.52 7.11 -16.00
N TRP A 101 21.03 7.88 -15.05
CA TRP A 101 22.19 7.49 -14.24
C TRP A 101 21.85 6.44 -13.18
N LEU A 102 20.63 6.43 -12.63
CA LEU A 102 20.16 5.35 -11.75
C LEU A 102 20.07 4.02 -12.51
N ARG A 103 19.51 4.01 -13.72
CA ARG A 103 19.47 2.80 -14.56
C ARG A 103 20.87 2.29 -14.88
N ALA A 104 21.78 3.19 -15.29
CA ALA A 104 23.19 2.83 -15.53
C ALA A 104 23.88 2.29 -14.27
N ALA A 105 23.60 2.87 -13.10
CA ALA A 105 24.16 2.39 -11.84
C ALA A 105 23.64 0.99 -11.48
N ALA A 106 22.33 0.74 -11.65
CA ALA A 106 21.73 -0.56 -11.42
C ALA A 106 22.29 -1.64 -12.36
N GLU A 107 22.44 -1.32 -13.65
CA GLU A 107 23.08 -2.20 -14.66
C GLU A 107 24.52 -2.55 -14.30
N LEU A 108 25.25 -1.63 -13.67
CA LEU A 108 26.60 -1.85 -13.17
C LEU A 108 26.64 -2.55 -11.79
N GLY A 109 25.49 -2.91 -11.22
CA GLY A 109 25.40 -3.64 -9.94
C GLY A 109 25.41 -2.74 -8.70
N ASN A 110 25.07 -1.45 -8.82
CA ASN A 110 24.89 -0.60 -7.64
C ASN A 110 23.63 -1.02 -6.88
N HIS A 111 23.80 -1.50 -5.65
CA HIS A 111 22.72 -2.02 -4.81
C HIS A 111 21.56 -1.04 -4.57
N GLU A 112 21.86 0.19 -4.14
CA GLU A 112 20.83 1.22 -3.89
C GLU A 112 20.10 1.62 -5.17
N ALA A 113 20.85 1.78 -6.27
CA ALA A 113 20.24 2.08 -7.56
C ALA A 113 19.33 0.94 -8.02
N SER A 114 19.74 -0.32 -7.82
CA SER A 114 18.93 -1.48 -8.17
C SER A 114 17.60 -1.51 -7.43
N ILE A 115 17.59 -1.18 -6.13
CA ILE A 115 16.34 -1.08 -5.35
C ILE A 115 15.44 0.03 -5.88
N VAL A 116 15.98 1.21 -6.13
CA VAL A 116 15.21 2.37 -6.62
C VAL A 116 14.68 2.12 -8.04
N VAL A 117 15.48 1.52 -8.92
CA VAL A 117 15.05 1.18 -10.27
C VAL A 117 13.99 0.08 -10.23
N ALA A 118 14.15 -0.93 -9.37
CA ALA A 118 13.15 -1.98 -9.20
C ALA A 118 11.81 -1.44 -8.68
N SER A 119 11.81 -0.44 -7.77
CA SER A 119 10.55 0.15 -7.29
C SER A 119 9.76 0.83 -8.41
N VAL A 120 10.45 1.47 -9.36
CA VAL A 120 9.81 2.06 -10.55
C VAL A 120 9.31 0.98 -11.50
N LEU A 121 10.10 -0.08 -11.69
CA LEU A 121 9.75 -1.19 -12.57
C LEU A 121 8.65 -2.10 -12.00
N ALA A 122 8.36 -2.06 -10.70
CA ALA A 122 7.40 -2.96 -10.07
C ALA A 122 6.02 -2.90 -10.72
N GLU A 123 5.56 -1.69 -11.09
CA GLU A 123 4.27 -1.49 -11.76
C GLU A 123 4.34 -1.73 -13.29
N GLU A 124 5.45 -1.35 -13.93
CA GLU A 124 5.58 -1.38 -15.41
C GLU A 124 6.03 -2.75 -15.96
N SER A 125 6.86 -3.46 -15.20
CA SER A 125 7.54 -4.69 -15.62
C SER A 125 8.01 -5.48 -14.38
N PRO A 126 7.08 -6.11 -13.63
CA PRO A 126 7.37 -6.79 -12.38
C PRO A 126 8.43 -7.89 -12.52
N GLU A 127 8.53 -8.53 -13.68
CA GLU A 127 9.56 -9.55 -13.98
C GLU A 127 10.96 -8.95 -13.98
N LYS A 128 11.12 -7.75 -14.55
CA LYS A 128 12.41 -7.03 -14.56
C LYS A 128 12.76 -6.53 -13.17
N ALA A 129 11.78 -5.99 -12.44
CA ALA A 129 11.96 -5.56 -11.06
C ALA A 129 12.44 -6.74 -10.19
N TYR A 130 11.78 -7.88 -10.31
CA TYR A 130 12.12 -9.08 -9.56
C TYR A 130 13.49 -9.66 -9.93
N ALA A 131 13.81 -9.74 -11.22
CA ALA A 131 15.14 -10.17 -11.67
C ALA A 131 16.26 -9.29 -11.11
N LEU A 132 16.03 -7.98 -11.04
CA LEU A 132 17.00 -7.02 -10.49
C LEU A 132 17.20 -7.19 -8.98
N ILE A 133 16.13 -7.44 -8.23
CA ILE A 133 16.15 -7.56 -6.76
C ILE A 133 16.64 -8.93 -6.27
N LYS A 134 16.33 -10.00 -7.00
CA LYS A 134 16.66 -11.39 -6.61
C LYS A 134 18.17 -11.63 -6.50
N GLU A 135 18.96 -10.96 -7.34
CA GLU A 135 20.42 -11.12 -7.41
C GLU A 135 21.18 -10.29 -6.37
N LEU A 136 20.48 -9.40 -5.65
CA LEU A 136 21.10 -8.55 -4.64
C LEU A 136 21.37 -9.32 -3.34
N HIS A 137 22.37 -8.84 -2.59
CA HIS A 137 22.58 -9.33 -1.23
C HIS A 137 21.36 -9.01 -0.35
N PRO A 138 20.88 -9.97 0.46
CA PRO A 138 19.66 -9.79 1.22
C PRO A 138 19.84 -8.76 2.33
N GLU A 139 18.95 -7.78 2.35
CA GLU A 139 18.84 -6.76 3.39
C GLU A 139 17.35 -6.38 3.58
N PRO A 140 16.97 -5.72 4.69
CA PRO A 140 15.55 -5.52 5.01
C PRO A 140 14.73 -4.82 3.91
N ARG A 141 15.27 -3.81 3.21
CA ARG A 141 14.58 -3.10 2.13
C ARG A 141 14.40 -3.96 0.88
N GLN A 142 15.47 -4.66 0.50
CA GLN A 142 15.47 -5.62 -0.61
C GLN A 142 14.47 -6.75 -0.34
N GLN A 143 14.46 -7.30 0.88
CA GLN A 143 13.54 -8.36 1.30
C GLN A 143 12.09 -7.91 1.31
N ASP A 144 11.81 -6.68 1.79
CA ASP A 144 10.47 -6.10 1.76
C ASP A 144 9.96 -5.97 0.32
N MET A 145 10.75 -5.37 -0.57
CA MET A 145 10.41 -5.24 -1.98
C MET A 145 10.18 -6.60 -2.66
N GLN A 146 11.09 -7.56 -2.44
CA GLN A 146 10.98 -8.89 -3.01
C GLN A 146 9.71 -9.60 -2.52
N ALA A 147 9.39 -9.49 -1.24
CA ALA A 147 8.20 -10.06 -0.66
C ALA A 147 6.92 -9.44 -1.23
N ARG A 148 6.87 -8.12 -1.40
CA ARG A 148 5.72 -7.43 -2.03
C ARG A 148 5.53 -7.87 -3.48
N LEU A 149 6.59 -7.88 -4.28
CA LEU A 149 6.55 -8.37 -5.66
C LEU A 149 5.98 -9.80 -5.72
N LEU A 150 6.44 -10.71 -4.85
CA LEU A 150 5.92 -12.08 -4.81
C LEU A 150 4.50 -12.21 -4.24
N LEU A 151 4.07 -11.25 -3.43
CA LEU A 151 2.71 -11.23 -2.89
C LEU A 151 1.72 -10.74 -3.94
N HIS A 152 2.10 -9.74 -4.72
CA HIS A 152 1.31 -9.19 -5.83
C HIS A 152 1.35 -10.10 -7.06
N HIS A 153 2.50 -10.70 -7.34
CA HIS A 153 2.80 -11.51 -8.52
C HIS A 153 3.44 -12.86 -8.13
N PRO A 154 2.65 -13.81 -7.58
CA PRO A 154 3.17 -15.10 -7.13
C PRO A 154 3.79 -15.93 -8.27
N GLU A 155 3.43 -15.67 -9.53
CA GLU A 155 3.98 -16.32 -10.72
C GLU A 155 5.46 -16.03 -10.98
N LEU A 156 6.03 -14.99 -10.35
CA LEU A 156 7.44 -14.61 -10.52
C LEU A 156 8.42 -15.63 -9.93
N SER A 157 7.95 -16.51 -9.03
CA SER A 157 8.78 -17.55 -8.43
C SER A 157 8.02 -18.84 -8.25
N ILE A 158 8.61 -19.94 -8.73
CA ILE A 158 8.13 -21.31 -8.47
C ILE A 158 8.83 -21.97 -7.28
N GLU A 159 9.93 -21.38 -6.80
CA GLU A 159 10.80 -21.99 -5.78
C GLU A 159 10.42 -21.59 -4.35
N TYR A 160 9.92 -20.37 -4.18
CA TYR A 160 9.60 -19.79 -2.89
C TYR A 160 8.48 -18.76 -3.01
N SER A 161 7.73 -18.61 -1.93
CA SER A 161 6.63 -17.65 -1.78
C SER A 161 7.09 -16.35 -1.12
N TRP A 162 6.24 -15.33 -1.14
CA TRP A 162 6.48 -14.09 -0.38
C TRP A 162 6.74 -14.35 1.11
N ARG A 163 6.17 -15.42 1.68
CA ARG A 163 6.32 -15.76 3.12
C ARG A 163 7.73 -16.19 3.48
N ASP A 164 8.46 -16.74 2.51
CA ASP A 164 9.81 -17.26 2.70
C ASP A 164 10.84 -16.12 2.74
N VAL A 165 10.59 -15.05 1.99
CA VAL A 165 11.48 -13.89 1.88
C VAL A 165 11.07 -12.70 2.76
N ALA A 166 9.79 -12.61 3.15
CA ALA A 166 9.25 -11.50 3.94
C ALA A 166 10.01 -11.30 5.25
N PRO A 167 10.47 -10.06 5.55
CA PRO A 167 11.21 -9.79 6.77
C PRO A 167 10.35 -10.00 8.02
N ARG A 168 10.99 -10.21 9.17
CA ARG A 168 10.31 -10.44 10.46
C ARG A 168 9.94 -9.10 11.13
N THR A 169 9.08 -8.33 10.49
CA THR A 169 8.54 -7.07 11.04
C THR A 169 7.10 -7.26 11.53
N ALA A 170 6.61 -6.33 12.35
CA ALA A 170 5.22 -6.36 12.84
C ALA A 170 4.20 -6.32 11.69
N GLU A 171 4.50 -5.57 10.63
CA GLU A 171 3.69 -5.48 9.42
C GLU A 171 3.56 -6.84 8.72
N TRP A 172 4.69 -7.48 8.39
CA TRP A 172 4.66 -8.81 7.76
C TRP A 172 4.09 -9.90 8.67
N SER A 173 4.21 -9.77 9.99
CA SER A 173 3.50 -10.64 10.93
C SER A 173 1.98 -10.49 10.81
N ARG A 174 1.44 -9.28 10.62
CA ARG A 174 0.01 -9.06 10.37
C ARG A 174 -0.43 -9.62 9.03
N LEU A 175 0.33 -9.40 7.96
CA LEU A 175 0.02 -9.95 6.63
C LEU A 175 -0.01 -11.49 6.64
N ARG A 176 0.96 -12.14 7.31
CA ARG A 176 0.95 -13.61 7.50
C ARG A 176 -0.30 -14.06 8.24
N LYS A 177 -0.67 -13.35 9.32
CA LYS A 177 -1.86 -13.66 10.10
C LYS A 177 -3.15 -13.56 9.27
N GLY A 178 -3.32 -12.47 8.52
CA GLY A 178 -4.48 -12.29 7.64
C GLY A 178 -4.57 -13.36 6.57
N ALA A 179 -3.45 -13.69 5.93
CA ALA A 179 -3.37 -14.76 4.95
C ALA A 179 -3.65 -16.15 5.56
N ASP A 180 -3.29 -16.39 6.82
CA ASP A 180 -3.62 -17.65 7.52
C ASP A 180 -5.12 -17.77 7.83
N LEU A 181 -5.77 -16.66 8.20
CA LEU A 181 -7.22 -16.59 8.43
C LEU A 181 -8.03 -16.90 7.16
N LEU A 182 -7.51 -16.56 5.98
CA LEU A 182 -8.15 -16.83 4.68
C LEU A 182 -7.99 -18.26 4.15
N ARG A 183 -7.07 -19.06 4.71
CA ARG A 183 -6.70 -20.38 4.16
C ARG A 183 -7.63 -21.53 4.58
N HIS A 184 -8.57 -21.29 5.49
CA HIS A 184 -9.37 -22.34 6.14
C HIS A 184 -10.84 -22.37 5.66
N SER A 185 -11.11 -22.16 4.37
CA SER A 185 -12.45 -21.81 3.85
C SER A 185 -13.51 -22.90 3.83
N ASP A 186 -13.15 -24.18 3.77
CA ASP A 186 -14.12 -25.21 3.35
C ASP A 186 -14.92 -25.83 4.52
N GLU A 187 -14.59 -25.49 5.77
CA GLU A 187 -15.23 -26.04 6.98
C GLU A 187 -15.69 -24.99 8.00
N LEU A 188 -15.58 -23.69 7.70
CA LEU A 188 -15.92 -22.63 8.66
C LEU A 188 -17.44 -22.42 8.74
N SER A 189 -18.06 -22.91 9.82
CA SER A 189 -19.38 -22.46 10.26
C SER A 189 -19.22 -21.14 11.01
N CYS A 190 -19.36 -20.03 10.31
CA CYS A 190 -19.37 -18.70 10.91
C CYS A 190 -20.71 -18.00 10.63
N SER A 191 -21.02 -16.97 11.41
CA SER A 191 -22.25 -16.18 11.24
C SER A 191 -22.19 -15.27 10.01
N VAL A 192 -20.99 -14.80 9.61
CA VAL A 192 -20.81 -13.94 8.44
C VAL A 192 -19.74 -14.46 7.49
N PRO A 193 -20.13 -15.28 6.49
CA PRO A 193 -19.21 -15.69 5.45
C PRO A 193 -18.98 -14.54 4.45
N VAL A 194 -17.72 -14.13 4.32
CA VAL A 194 -17.26 -13.09 3.40
C VAL A 194 -16.34 -13.68 2.34
N VAL A 195 -16.67 -13.45 1.08
CA VAL A 195 -15.81 -13.80 -0.07
C VAL A 195 -15.08 -12.55 -0.55
N ILE A 196 -13.76 -12.57 -0.53
CA ILE A 196 -12.92 -11.45 -0.97
C ILE A 196 -12.41 -11.72 -2.38
N TYR A 197 -12.72 -10.82 -3.30
CA TYR A 197 -12.24 -10.80 -4.67
C TYR A 197 -11.12 -9.76 -4.79
N ALA A 198 -9.90 -10.26 -4.96
CA ALA A 198 -8.72 -9.46 -5.31
C ALA A 198 -8.75 -9.17 -6.83
N THR A 199 -9.13 -7.95 -7.21
CA THR A 199 -9.30 -7.60 -8.64
C THR A 199 -8.04 -7.01 -9.28
N VAL A 200 -7.04 -6.73 -8.45
CA VAL A 200 -5.71 -6.23 -8.84
C VAL A 200 -4.61 -6.89 -7.98
N PRO A 201 -3.35 -6.92 -8.45
CA PRO A 201 -2.25 -7.57 -7.73
C PRO A 201 -2.08 -7.12 -6.26
N GLU A 202 -2.25 -5.83 -6.00
CA GLU A 202 -2.05 -5.20 -4.69
C GLU A 202 -3.16 -5.57 -3.68
N ALA A 203 -4.32 -6.02 -4.17
CA ALA A 203 -5.50 -6.27 -3.36
C ALA A 203 -5.30 -7.35 -2.29
N ASN A 204 -4.45 -8.35 -2.55
CA ASN A 204 -4.17 -9.40 -1.57
C ASN A 204 -3.52 -8.83 -0.31
N GLU A 205 -2.63 -7.85 -0.47
CA GLU A 205 -1.94 -7.23 0.67
C GLU A 205 -2.94 -6.51 1.58
N VAL A 206 -3.79 -5.69 0.96
CA VAL A 206 -4.85 -4.94 1.63
C VAL A 206 -5.84 -5.88 2.32
N ALA A 207 -6.26 -6.95 1.63
CA ALA A 207 -7.14 -7.96 2.19
C ALA A 207 -6.53 -8.60 3.45
N PHE A 208 -5.26 -9.00 3.40
CA PHE A 208 -4.59 -9.65 4.53
C PHE A 208 -4.48 -8.69 5.73
N GLU A 209 -4.10 -7.43 5.50
CA GLU A 209 -4.03 -6.44 6.57
C GLU A 209 -5.42 -6.19 7.20
N TRP A 210 -6.46 -6.01 6.38
CA TRP A 210 -7.81 -5.77 6.90
C TRP A 210 -8.40 -6.96 7.65
N VAL A 211 -8.23 -8.19 7.14
CA VAL A 211 -8.67 -9.40 7.84
C VAL A 211 -7.95 -9.55 9.18
N ALA A 212 -6.63 -9.32 9.22
CA ALA A 212 -5.87 -9.37 10.46
C ALA A 212 -6.30 -8.29 11.47
N ARG A 213 -6.65 -7.09 10.99
CA ARG A 213 -7.13 -6.00 11.84
C ARG A 213 -8.55 -6.24 12.36
N LEU A 214 -9.45 -6.77 11.53
CA LEU A 214 -10.82 -7.09 11.94
C LEU A 214 -10.88 -8.13 13.06
N GLU A 215 -10.00 -9.13 13.03
CA GLU A 215 -9.95 -10.17 14.07
C GLU A 215 -9.56 -9.61 15.46
N GLN A 216 -8.96 -8.42 15.51
CA GLN A 216 -8.66 -7.68 16.76
C GLN A 216 -9.64 -6.52 17.02
N HIS A 217 -10.60 -6.29 16.13
CA HIS A 217 -11.51 -5.15 16.19
C HIS A 217 -12.78 -5.48 17.00
N GLU A 218 -13.49 -4.45 17.48
CA GLU A 218 -14.76 -4.61 18.21
C GLU A 218 -15.84 -5.33 17.38
N LEU A 219 -15.73 -5.25 16.04
CA LEU A 219 -16.61 -5.95 15.11
C LEU A 219 -16.35 -7.46 15.04
N ALA A 220 -15.26 -7.99 15.59
CA ALA A 220 -15.00 -9.43 15.62
C ALA A 220 -16.15 -10.23 16.28
N VAL A 221 -16.96 -9.58 17.13
CA VAL A 221 -18.17 -10.16 17.74
C VAL A 221 -19.23 -10.61 16.71
N MET A 222 -19.15 -10.13 15.47
CA MET A 222 -20.04 -10.55 14.38
C MET A 222 -19.68 -11.93 13.81
N ASP A 223 -18.58 -12.55 14.24
CA ASP A 223 -18.17 -13.90 13.85
C ASP A 223 -17.99 -14.07 12.32
N PHE A 224 -17.01 -13.35 11.78
CA PHE A 224 -16.65 -13.39 10.37
C PHE A 224 -15.78 -14.59 10.01
N CYS A 225 -16.02 -15.16 8.83
CA CYS A 225 -15.07 -16.03 8.16
C CYS A 225 -14.81 -15.53 6.74
N PHE A 226 -13.56 -15.57 6.32
CA PHE A 226 -13.13 -14.99 5.06
C PHE A 226 -12.60 -16.08 4.12
N THR A 227 -12.94 -15.96 2.85
CA THR A 227 -12.41 -16.82 1.79
C THR A 227 -11.94 -15.97 0.62
N LEU A 228 -10.92 -16.42 -0.11
CA LEU A 228 -10.54 -15.78 -1.36
C LEU A 228 -11.43 -16.33 -2.49
N GLY A 229 -12.10 -15.43 -3.17
CA GLY A 229 -12.92 -15.74 -4.33
C GLY A 229 -12.06 -16.03 -5.55
N SER A 230 -12.23 -17.21 -6.14
CA SER A 230 -11.82 -17.49 -7.51
C SER A 230 -12.98 -17.10 -8.43
N ALA A 231 -13.00 -15.87 -8.93
CA ALA A 231 -13.87 -15.56 -10.07
C ALA A 231 -13.02 -15.53 -11.34
N GLY A 232 -13.66 -15.74 -12.49
CA GLY A 232 -13.06 -15.51 -13.79
C GLY A 232 -12.70 -14.02 -13.99
N LYS A 233 -12.75 -13.51 -15.22
CA LYS A 233 -12.57 -12.07 -15.44
C LYS A 233 -13.65 -11.29 -14.67
N ILE A 234 -13.24 -10.63 -13.58
CA ILE A 234 -14.01 -9.57 -12.92
C ILE A 234 -13.59 -8.27 -13.59
N GLU A 235 -14.55 -7.57 -14.18
CA GLU A 235 -14.30 -6.23 -14.73
C GLU A 235 -14.76 -5.21 -13.71
N CYS A 236 -13.86 -4.32 -13.33
CA CYS A 236 -14.09 -3.27 -12.34
C CYS A 236 -13.75 -1.92 -12.94
N ASP A 237 -14.75 -1.06 -13.05
CA ASP A 237 -14.61 0.31 -13.55
C ASP A 237 -15.44 1.25 -12.66
N PRO A 238 -14.93 2.45 -12.33
CA PRO A 238 -15.70 3.37 -11.52
C PRO A 238 -16.98 3.85 -12.22
N THR A 239 -18.14 3.62 -11.60
CA THR A 239 -19.43 4.13 -12.08
C THR A 239 -19.80 5.39 -11.29
N ASN A 240 -19.93 6.54 -11.96
CA ASN A 240 -20.16 7.84 -11.32
C ASN A 240 -19.12 8.17 -10.24
N GLY A 241 -17.87 7.74 -10.44
CA GLY A 241 -16.75 7.93 -9.52
C GLY A 241 -16.71 6.97 -8.34
N ARG A 242 -17.70 6.08 -8.16
CA ARG A 242 -17.70 5.03 -7.13
C ARG A 242 -17.11 3.74 -7.69
N ALA A 243 -16.39 2.99 -6.86
CA ALA A 243 -15.88 1.68 -7.24
C ALA A 243 -17.06 0.75 -7.61
N ASP A 244 -16.94 0.02 -8.71
CA ASP A 244 -17.99 -0.88 -9.18
C ASP A 244 -17.35 -2.05 -9.91
N CYS A 245 -17.91 -3.24 -9.75
CA CYS A 245 -17.45 -4.45 -10.42
C CYS A 245 -18.63 -5.28 -10.87
N SER A 246 -18.55 -5.81 -12.09
CA SER A 246 -19.48 -6.80 -12.60
C SER A 246 -18.84 -8.17 -12.63
N LEU A 247 -19.45 -9.13 -11.92
CA LEU A 247 -19.15 -10.55 -12.10
C LEU A 247 -19.85 -11.03 -13.38
N ALA A 248 -19.11 -11.66 -14.30
CA ALA A 248 -19.71 -12.30 -15.46
C ALA A 248 -20.54 -13.53 -15.01
N GLY A 249 -21.87 -13.40 -15.09
CA GLY A 249 -22.85 -14.40 -14.64
C GLY A 249 -23.66 -13.88 -13.46
N GLU A 250 -24.99 -14.05 -13.52
CA GLU A 250 -25.92 -13.69 -12.42
C GLU A 250 -25.60 -14.52 -11.17
N TYR A 251 -24.68 -14.04 -10.35
CA TYR A 251 -24.42 -14.59 -9.03
C TYR A 251 -25.09 -13.71 -7.98
N GLN A 252 -26.35 -14.01 -7.69
CA GLN A 252 -26.97 -13.58 -6.44
C GLN A 252 -26.45 -14.51 -5.34
N SER A 253 -25.28 -14.19 -4.79
CA SER A 253 -24.80 -14.90 -3.60
C SER A 253 -25.48 -14.30 -2.38
N GLU A 254 -26.05 -15.15 -1.53
CA GLU A 254 -26.46 -14.76 -0.18
C GLU A 254 -25.26 -14.38 0.71
N LYS A 255 -24.04 -14.70 0.26
CA LYS A 255 -22.80 -14.38 0.98
C LYS A 255 -22.43 -12.91 0.84
N TYR A 256 -21.75 -12.40 1.85
CA TYR A 256 -21.12 -11.10 1.81
C TYR A 256 -19.89 -11.15 0.90
N GLN A 257 -19.65 -10.08 0.14
CA GLN A 257 -18.63 -10.03 -0.90
C GLN A 257 -17.83 -8.73 -0.82
N TRP A 258 -16.49 -8.84 -0.82
CA TRP A 258 -15.61 -7.69 -0.95
C TRP A 258 -14.96 -7.70 -2.32
N PHE A 259 -15.07 -6.59 -3.04
CA PHE A 259 -14.33 -6.34 -4.26
C PHE A 259 -13.27 -5.29 -3.95
N ILE A 260 -12.00 -5.70 -3.92
CA ILE A 260 -10.89 -4.77 -3.73
C ILE A 260 -10.41 -4.33 -5.12
N THR A 261 -10.63 -3.05 -5.42
CA THR A 261 -10.46 -2.42 -6.74
C THR A 261 -9.24 -1.51 -6.77
N ARG A 262 -8.77 -1.14 -7.97
CA ARG A 262 -7.66 -0.18 -8.09
C ARG A 262 -8.04 1.23 -7.63
N SER A 263 -9.27 1.65 -7.92
CA SER A 263 -9.66 3.05 -7.84
C SER A 263 -11.18 3.22 -7.76
N GLY A 264 -11.62 4.41 -7.37
CA GLY A 264 -13.02 4.77 -7.19
C GLY A 264 -13.32 5.02 -5.71
N ILE A 265 -14.42 5.71 -5.43
CA ILE A 265 -14.87 5.96 -4.06
C ILE A 265 -15.47 4.68 -3.50
N ALA A 266 -15.08 4.30 -2.28
CA ALA A 266 -15.62 3.14 -1.58
C ALA A 266 -17.16 3.21 -1.46
N ASN A 267 -17.82 2.06 -1.51
CA ASN A 267 -19.27 1.98 -1.34
C ASN A 267 -19.76 0.57 -1.00
N ALA A 268 -20.83 0.53 -0.22
CA ALA A 268 -21.65 -0.64 0.02
C ALA A 268 -22.90 -0.66 -0.89
N ARG A 269 -23.23 -1.84 -1.44
CA ARG A 269 -24.51 -2.11 -2.12
C ARG A 269 -24.97 -3.52 -1.81
N SER A 270 -26.13 -3.67 -1.19
CA SER A 270 -26.65 -4.99 -0.77
C SER A 270 -25.59 -5.73 0.07
N ASN A 271 -25.23 -6.96 -0.31
CA ASN A 271 -24.20 -7.76 0.37
C ASN A 271 -22.79 -7.55 -0.22
N GLN A 272 -22.55 -6.47 -0.95
CA GLN A 272 -21.28 -6.19 -1.64
C GLN A 272 -20.62 -4.92 -1.10
N LEU A 273 -19.32 -4.99 -0.85
CA LEU A 273 -18.46 -3.81 -0.66
C LEU A 273 -17.54 -3.68 -1.86
N PHE A 274 -17.41 -2.46 -2.35
CA PHE A 274 -16.40 -2.09 -3.32
C PHE A 274 -15.41 -1.15 -2.64
N MET A 275 -14.17 -1.59 -2.55
CA MET A 275 -13.13 -0.94 -1.75
C MET A 275 -11.92 -0.68 -2.62
N PRO A 276 -11.48 0.56 -2.84
CA PRO A 276 -10.23 0.81 -3.52
C PRO A 276 -9.04 0.41 -2.62
N VAL A 277 -7.90 0.05 -3.21
CA VAL A 277 -6.68 -0.35 -2.48
C VAL A 277 -6.11 0.75 -1.58
N ASP A 278 -6.42 2.01 -1.85
CA ASP A 278 -6.00 3.17 -1.06
C ASP A 278 -7.00 3.55 0.06
N ALA A 279 -8.13 2.84 0.19
CA ALA A 279 -9.07 3.07 1.28
C ALA A 279 -8.43 2.75 2.64
N SER A 280 -8.78 3.54 3.65
CA SER A 280 -8.38 3.23 5.02
C SER A 280 -9.22 2.08 5.58
N PHE A 281 -8.69 1.42 6.62
CA PHE A 281 -9.47 0.45 7.39
C PHE A 281 -10.72 1.06 8.04
N SER A 282 -10.69 2.35 8.39
CA SER A 282 -11.85 3.01 9.00
C SER A 282 -12.97 3.25 7.97
N VAL A 283 -12.63 3.46 6.70
CA VAL A 283 -13.59 3.43 5.58
C VAL A 283 -14.19 2.03 5.41
N LEU A 284 -13.39 0.95 5.46
CA LEU A 284 -13.94 -0.41 5.43
C LEU A 284 -14.97 -0.62 6.55
N VAL A 285 -14.64 -0.22 7.78
CA VAL A 285 -15.55 -0.32 8.93
C VAL A 285 -16.83 0.48 8.73
N HIS A 286 -16.74 1.69 8.16
CA HIS A 286 -17.90 2.50 7.79
C HIS A 286 -18.81 1.79 6.79
N GLU A 287 -18.24 1.25 5.71
CA GLU A 287 -19.00 0.52 4.69
C GLU A 287 -19.61 -0.77 5.23
N MET A 288 -18.93 -1.48 6.13
CA MET A 288 -19.51 -2.62 6.86
C MET A 288 -20.70 -2.19 7.74
N GLY A 289 -20.72 -0.97 8.26
CA GLY A 289 -21.90 -0.41 8.94
C GLY A 289 -23.14 -0.42 8.05
N HIS A 290 -23.00 -0.07 6.77
CA HIS A 290 -24.10 -0.10 5.81
C HIS A 290 -24.64 -1.51 5.55
N TRP A 291 -23.76 -2.51 5.46
CA TRP A 291 -24.18 -3.92 5.35
C TRP A 291 -25.12 -4.35 6.47
N PHE A 292 -24.84 -3.91 7.69
CA PHE A 292 -25.61 -4.27 8.86
C PHE A 292 -26.72 -3.24 9.19
N GLY A 293 -27.12 -2.46 8.19
CA GLY A 293 -28.33 -1.63 8.24
C GLY A 293 -28.13 -0.25 8.86
N LEU A 294 -26.91 0.23 9.01
CA LEU A 294 -26.66 1.62 9.44
C LEU A 294 -26.70 2.57 8.23
N ALA A 295 -27.36 3.71 8.38
CA ALA A 295 -27.37 4.81 7.42
C ALA A 295 -26.36 5.90 7.79
N ASP A 296 -25.95 6.68 6.80
CA ASP A 296 -25.14 7.87 6.98
C ASP A 296 -25.83 8.90 7.89
N GLU A 297 -25.05 9.48 8.80
CA GLU A 297 -25.50 10.55 9.71
C GLU A 297 -25.12 11.95 9.22
N TYR A 298 -24.32 12.05 8.16
CA TYR A 298 -23.95 13.30 7.49
C TYR A 298 -24.92 13.62 6.33
N PRO A 299 -24.95 14.87 5.82
CA PRO A 299 -25.85 15.24 4.73
C PRO A 299 -25.65 14.40 3.48
N MET A 300 -26.66 13.62 3.11
CA MET A 300 -26.67 12.84 1.86
C MET A 300 -26.63 13.77 0.64
N SER A 301 -26.33 13.22 -0.55
CA SER A 301 -26.54 13.94 -1.80
C SER A 301 -28.04 14.28 -1.96
N PRO A 302 -28.41 15.40 -2.60
CA PRO A 302 -29.81 15.80 -2.74
C PRO A 302 -30.72 14.67 -3.26
N ASP A 303 -30.30 13.98 -4.32
CA ASP A 303 -31.08 12.91 -4.95
C ASP A 303 -31.27 11.71 -4.02
N LEU A 304 -30.22 11.31 -3.29
CA LEU A 304 -30.31 10.20 -2.35
C LEU A 304 -31.14 10.58 -1.12
N ALA A 305 -30.95 11.79 -0.59
CA ALA A 305 -31.72 12.30 0.54
C ALA A 305 -33.21 12.30 0.21
N GLU A 306 -33.60 12.78 -0.97
CA GLU A 306 -34.98 12.84 -1.41
C GLU A 306 -35.63 11.44 -1.55
N LEU A 307 -34.87 10.43 -1.96
CA LEU A 307 -35.37 9.05 -2.01
C LEU A 307 -35.44 8.43 -0.61
N PHE A 308 -34.41 8.62 0.21
CA PHE A 308 -34.28 8.03 1.54
C PHE A 308 -35.28 8.63 2.52
N CYS A 309 -35.29 9.96 2.65
CA CYS A 309 -36.06 10.68 3.64
C CYS A 309 -37.57 10.63 3.35
N SER A 310 -37.97 10.49 2.08
CA SER A 310 -39.37 10.28 1.71
C SER A 310 -39.84 8.82 1.83
N GLY A 311 -39.00 7.91 2.31
CA GLY A 311 -39.31 6.48 2.41
C GLY A 311 -39.41 5.71 1.08
N ARG A 312 -38.94 6.29 -0.04
CA ARG A 312 -38.95 5.63 -1.36
C ARG A 312 -37.71 4.76 -1.58
N TYR A 313 -36.66 4.95 -0.78
CA TYR A 313 -35.46 4.12 -0.80
C TYR A 313 -35.70 2.85 0.02
N ARG A 314 -35.49 1.67 -0.60
CA ARG A 314 -35.68 0.37 0.06
C ARG A 314 -34.48 0.05 0.96
N PHE A 315 -34.41 0.72 2.10
CA PHE A 315 -33.41 0.46 3.14
C PHE A 315 -34.03 0.70 4.51
N ASN A 316 -33.91 -0.28 5.40
CA ASN A 316 -34.42 -0.19 6.77
C ASN A 316 -33.27 0.19 7.71
N ALA A 317 -33.03 1.50 7.83
CA ALA A 317 -31.98 2.03 8.69
C ALA A 317 -32.25 1.72 10.16
N LYS A 318 -31.22 1.26 10.87
CA LYS A 318 -31.30 0.92 12.30
C LYS A 318 -30.89 2.06 13.21
N ASN A 319 -30.07 3.00 12.72
CA ASN A 319 -29.61 4.16 13.48
C ASN A 319 -30.30 5.46 13.06
N ILE A 320 -31.15 5.46 12.02
CA ILE A 320 -31.85 6.64 11.53
C ILE A 320 -33.36 6.38 11.44
N VAL A 321 -34.14 7.31 11.99
CA VAL A 321 -35.58 7.42 11.72
C VAL A 321 -35.89 8.82 11.17
N VAL A 322 -36.94 8.94 10.36
CA VAL A 322 -37.27 10.20 9.68
C VAL A 322 -38.69 10.62 10.02
N THR A 323 -38.88 11.92 10.27
CA THR A 323 -40.21 12.53 10.47
C THR A 323 -40.38 13.72 9.53
N GLU A 324 -41.62 14.02 9.15
CA GLU A 324 -41.95 15.22 8.34
C GLU A 324 -41.76 16.53 9.11
N ARG A 325 -41.82 16.46 10.44
CA ARG A 325 -41.82 17.64 11.32
C ARG A 325 -41.28 17.28 12.69
N GLU A 326 -40.78 18.29 13.40
CA GLU A 326 -40.34 18.14 14.80
C GLU A 326 -41.49 18.10 15.80
N ARG A 327 -42.64 18.69 15.45
CA ARG A 327 -43.79 18.78 16.36
C ARG A 327 -44.90 17.85 15.90
N ILE A 328 -45.26 16.88 16.74
CA ILE A 328 -46.20 15.82 16.42
C ILE A 328 -47.28 15.68 17.49
N SER A 329 -48.39 15.04 17.16
CA SER A 329 -49.47 14.74 18.11
C SER A 329 -49.05 13.65 19.10
N ALA A 330 -49.78 13.53 20.22
CA ALA A 330 -49.54 12.47 21.21
C ALA A 330 -49.62 11.04 20.61
N ASN A 331 -50.54 10.80 19.67
CA ASN A 331 -50.67 9.49 19.01
C ASN A 331 -49.51 9.20 18.06
N GLU A 332 -49.03 10.20 17.32
CA GLU A 332 -47.81 10.07 16.50
C GLU A 332 -46.58 9.84 17.37
N PHE A 333 -46.49 10.52 18.51
CA PHE A 333 -45.38 10.37 19.45
C PHE A 333 -45.30 8.95 20.01
N ALA A 334 -46.43 8.43 20.50
CA ALA A 334 -46.49 7.06 21.00
C ALA A 334 -46.05 6.07 19.91
N ARG A 335 -46.62 6.16 18.69
CA ARG A 335 -46.26 5.27 17.58
C ARG A 335 -44.77 5.36 17.21
N LEU A 336 -44.23 6.57 17.10
CA LEU A 336 -42.83 6.76 16.77
C LEU A 336 -41.94 6.08 17.81
N GLU A 337 -42.21 6.27 19.09
CA GLU A 337 -41.46 5.62 20.18
C GLU A 337 -41.54 4.09 20.09
N GLU A 338 -42.69 3.54 19.68
CA GLU A 338 -42.86 2.11 19.50
C GLU A 338 -42.09 1.52 18.31
N GLU A 339 -41.92 2.32 17.26
CA GLU A 339 -41.29 1.92 16.00
C GLU A 339 -39.77 2.15 15.98
N LEU A 340 -39.21 2.81 17.00
CA LEU A 340 -37.77 3.07 17.07
C LEU A 340 -36.97 1.75 17.06
N PRO A 341 -35.98 1.58 16.17
CA PRO A 341 -35.14 0.38 16.15
C PRO A 341 -34.39 0.14 17.47
N TRP A 342 -34.10 1.22 18.21
CA TRP A 342 -33.42 1.19 19.51
C TRP A 342 -34.35 1.42 20.71
N ARG A 343 -35.67 1.20 20.56
CA ARG A 343 -36.67 1.43 21.63
C ARG A 343 -36.25 0.81 22.97
N GLU A 344 -35.82 -0.44 22.95
CA GLU A 344 -35.42 -1.21 24.15
C GLU A 344 -34.20 -0.62 24.87
N HIS A 345 -33.48 0.31 24.23
CA HIS A 345 -32.29 0.97 24.77
C HIS A 345 -32.55 2.43 25.17
N LEU A 346 -33.78 2.94 25.03
CA LEU A 346 -34.11 4.31 25.41
C LEU A 346 -33.88 4.53 26.91
N GLN A 347 -33.17 5.61 27.23
CA GLN A 347 -32.83 6.00 28.60
C GLN A 347 -33.49 7.32 29.02
N GLN A 348 -34.24 7.94 28.10
CA GLN A 348 -34.94 9.19 28.27
C GLN A 348 -36.08 9.31 27.25
N SER A 349 -36.98 10.27 27.46
CA SER A 349 -38.03 10.57 26.49
C SER A 349 -37.45 11.10 25.18
N ILE A 350 -38.08 10.73 24.05
CA ILE A 350 -37.70 11.13 22.70
C ILE A 350 -38.17 12.55 22.33
N GLY A 351 -38.85 13.24 23.26
CA GLY A 351 -39.30 14.62 23.09
C GLY A 351 -39.91 15.19 24.37
N GLN A 352 -40.53 16.37 24.25
CA GLN A 352 -41.09 17.13 25.37
C GLN A 352 -42.55 17.47 25.07
N ALA A 353 -43.42 17.35 26.07
CA ALA A 353 -44.83 17.72 25.94
C ALA A 353 -44.98 19.25 25.85
N GLU A 354 -45.71 19.72 24.85
CA GLU A 354 -46.04 21.13 24.56
C GLU A 354 -47.55 21.27 24.32
N GLY A 355 -48.35 21.15 25.39
CA GLY A 355 -49.80 21.16 25.33
C GLY A 355 -50.34 19.84 24.76
N GLU A 356 -51.09 19.90 23.66
CA GLU A 356 -51.63 18.72 22.95
C GLU A 356 -50.61 18.05 22.01
N TYR A 357 -49.41 18.61 21.92
CA TYR A 357 -48.36 18.18 21.01
C TYR A 357 -47.09 17.79 21.77
N TYR A 358 -46.20 17.09 21.08
CA TYR A 358 -44.84 16.82 21.54
C TYR A 358 -43.85 17.43 20.57
N ARG A 359 -42.80 18.05 21.11
CA ARG A 359 -41.63 18.47 20.36
C ARG A 359 -40.55 17.41 20.46
N LEU A 360 -40.18 16.82 19.32
CA LEU A 360 -39.15 15.80 19.21
C LEU A 360 -37.77 16.38 19.53
N GLY A 361 -36.93 15.55 20.12
CA GLY A 361 -35.58 15.91 20.55
C GLY A 361 -35.38 15.68 22.04
N SER A 362 -34.56 14.69 22.35
CA SER A 362 -34.05 14.43 23.69
C SER A 362 -33.10 15.54 24.16
N THR A 363 -33.02 15.75 25.47
CA THR A 363 -32.27 16.87 26.07
C THR A 363 -30.94 16.47 26.68
N ASP A 364 -30.83 15.25 27.22
CA ASP A 364 -29.63 14.77 27.87
C ASP A 364 -28.73 14.06 26.87
N GLY A 365 -27.71 14.77 26.38
CA GLY A 365 -26.72 14.27 25.43
C GLY A 365 -25.91 13.05 25.87
N SER A 366 -25.93 12.71 27.16
CA SER A 366 -25.20 11.58 27.71
C SER A 366 -25.98 10.26 27.65
N LYS A 367 -27.28 10.32 27.35
CA LYS A 367 -28.20 9.18 27.35
C LYS A 367 -28.66 8.82 25.94
N ILE A 368 -29.01 7.56 25.74
CA ILE A 368 -29.64 7.08 24.50
C ILE A 368 -31.06 7.68 24.41
N GLY A 369 -31.36 8.36 23.29
CA GLY A 369 -32.60 9.10 23.08
C GLY A 369 -32.92 9.30 21.60
N LEU A 370 -33.36 10.50 21.24
CA LEU A 370 -33.65 10.92 19.87
C LEU A 370 -33.00 12.28 19.62
N PHE A 371 -31.98 12.31 18.77
CA PHE A 371 -31.20 13.51 18.45
C PHE A 371 -31.21 13.78 16.96
N ARG A 372 -31.13 15.05 16.55
CA ARG A 372 -31.08 15.39 15.13
C ARG A 372 -29.86 14.76 14.45
N ALA A 373 -30.08 14.20 13.27
CA ALA A 373 -29.04 13.81 12.33
C ALA A 373 -29.09 14.71 11.10
N GLU A 374 -27.96 14.89 10.44
CA GLU A 374 -27.80 15.79 9.29
C GLU A 374 -28.21 15.10 7.96
N THR A 375 -28.54 13.80 8.02
CA THR A 375 -28.88 12.93 6.89
C THR A 375 -29.85 13.57 5.89
N CYS A 376 -30.90 14.23 6.40
CA CYS A 376 -31.99 14.81 5.61
C CYS A 376 -31.90 16.35 5.44
N ASP A 377 -30.78 16.99 5.79
CA ASP A 377 -30.63 18.47 5.81
C ASP A 377 -30.85 19.15 4.46
N LYS A 378 -30.86 18.39 3.36
CA LYS A 378 -31.13 18.88 2.00
C LYS A 378 -32.58 18.64 1.55
N THR A 379 -33.46 18.25 2.46
CA THR A 379 -34.89 17.96 2.19
C THR A 379 -35.78 18.70 3.21
N GLU A 380 -37.10 18.53 3.09
CA GLU A 380 -38.06 19.04 4.07
C GLU A 380 -38.21 18.16 5.32
N TYR A 381 -37.65 16.95 5.29
CA TYR A 381 -37.76 15.97 6.38
C TYR A 381 -36.69 16.15 7.44
N GLN A 382 -36.96 15.66 8.65
CA GLN A 382 -36.00 15.60 9.75
C GLN A 382 -35.57 14.16 10.04
N ALA A 383 -34.25 13.91 9.94
CA ALA A 383 -33.65 12.66 10.39
C ALA A 383 -33.27 12.71 11.88
N TRP A 384 -33.38 11.57 12.54
CA TRP A 384 -33.05 11.41 13.95
C TRP A 384 -32.20 10.17 14.20
N LYS A 385 -31.28 10.27 15.16
CA LYS A 385 -30.35 9.23 15.59
C LYS A 385 -30.39 9.01 17.11
N PRO A 386 -29.97 7.85 17.61
CA PRO A 386 -30.05 7.53 19.04
C PRO A 386 -29.06 8.27 19.94
N LEU A 387 -27.95 8.76 19.37
CA LEU A 387 -26.81 9.30 20.12
C LEU A 387 -26.54 10.75 19.70
N GLN A 388 -26.33 11.65 20.67
CA GLN A 388 -25.96 13.03 20.35
C GLN A 388 -24.52 13.14 19.85
N LYS A 389 -23.62 12.28 20.36
CA LYS A 389 -22.21 12.28 19.98
C LYS A 389 -22.04 11.94 18.50
N ARG A 390 -20.98 12.47 17.89
CA ARG A 390 -20.56 12.09 16.54
C ARG A 390 -20.12 10.63 16.52
N THR A 391 -20.54 9.88 15.51
CA THR A 391 -20.24 8.45 15.33
C THR A 391 -19.47 8.22 14.03
N PHE A 392 -18.95 7.01 13.82
CA PHE A 392 -18.29 6.62 12.57
C PHE A 392 -19.21 6.68 11.34
N MET A 393 -20.54 6.67 11.52
CA MET A 393 -21.53 6.89 10.45
C MET A 393 -21.70 8.37 10.09
N GLN A 394 -21.22 9.29 10.92
CA GLN A 394 -21.14 10.72 10.59
C GLN A 394 -19.74 11.10 10.08
N HIS A 395 -18.70 10.42 10.56
CA HIS A 395 -17.31 10.69 10.18
C HIS A 395 -16.46 9.42 10.31
N HIS A 396 -16.08 8.82 9.18
CA HIS A 396 -15.41 7.52 9.14
C HIS A 396 -14.02 7.49 9.81
N GLU A 397 -13.34 8.62 9.99
CA GLU A 397 -12.06 8.65 10.74
C GLU A 397 -12.22 8.46 12.26
N LEU A 398 -13.44 8.37 12.77
CA LEU A 398 -13.67 8.05 14.17
C LEU A 398 -13.48 6.55 14.40
N ASP A 399 -12.37 6.17 15.03
CA ASP A 399 -12.01 4.78 15.38
C ASP A 399 -12.88 4.18 16.53
N TYR A 400 -14.06 4.75 16.79
CA TYR A 400 -14.96 4.31 17.86
C TYR A 400 -16.34 3.93 17.29
N ILE A 401 -16.76 2.70 17.55
CA ILE A 401 -18.12 2.23 17.28
C ILE A 401 -18.92 2.26 18.58
N PRO A 402 -20.03 3.02 18.65
CA PRO A 402 -20.91 2.96 19.82
C PRO A 402 -21.41 1.54 20.06
N GLY A 403 -21.40 1.07 21.31
CA GLY A 403 -21.87 -0.28 21.66
C GLY A 403 -23.31 -0.55 21.19
N LEU A 404 -24.20 0.45 21.28
CA LEU A 404 -25.54 0.38 20.71
C LEU A 404 -25.54 0.05 19.21
N TYR A 405 -24.58 0.57 18.43
CA TYR A 405 -24.53 0.32 16.99
C TYR A 405 -24.09 -1.11 16.71
N ILE A 406 -23.18 -1.67 17.52
CA ILE A 406 -22.83 -3.09 17.44
C ILE A 406 -24.07 -3.96 17.67
N GLU A 407 -24.86 -3.66 18.72
CA GLU A 407 -26.10 -4.39 19.02
C GLU A 407 -27.13 -4.28 17.88
N LEU A 408 -27.32 -3.07 17.32
CA LEU A 408 -28.21 -2.86 16.18
C LEU A 408 -27.75 -3.61 14.93
N MET A 409 -26.43 -3.68 14.69
CA MET A 409 -25.85 -4.43 13.57
C MET A 409 -26.09 -5.94 13.73
N GLN A 410 -25.89 -6.50 14.93
CA GLN A 410 -26.17 -7.91 15.24
C GLN A 410 -27.66 -8.26 15.03
N GLN A 411 -28.57 -7.36 15.42
CA GLN A 411 -30.01 -7.58 15.22
C GLN A 411 -30.42 -7.63 13.75
N SER A 412 -29.76 -6.84 12.89
CA SER A 412 -30.00 -6.87 11.44
C SER A 412 -29.54 -8.16 10.80
N GLN A 413 -28.43 -8.72 11.29
CA GLN A 413 -27.88 -9.99 10.84
C GLN A 413 -28.87 -11.14 10.99
N ASN A 414 -29.57 -11.19 12.14
CA ASN A 414 -30.59 -12.19 12.45
C ASN A 414 -31.91 -12.03 11.67
N LYS A 415 -32.01 -10.99 10.84
CA LYS A 415 -33.23 -10.64 10.06
C LYS A 415 -32.98 -10.54 8.55
N ALA A 416 -31.79 -10.92 8.06
CA ALA A 416 -31.61 -11.17 6.62
C ALA A 416 -32.55 -12.33 6.20
N PRO A 417 -33.16 -12.28 5.01
CA PRO A 417 -34.37 -13.02 4.64
C PRO A 417 -34.31 -14.54 4.85
#